data_AF-A0A957AT42-F1
#
_entry.id   AF-A0A957AT42-F1
#
_cell.length_a   1.000
_cell.length_b   1.000
_cell.length_c   1.000
_cell.angle_alpha   90.00
_cell.angle_beta   90.00
_cell.angle_gamma   90.00
#
_symmetry.space_group_name_H-M   'P 1'
#
loop_
_entity.id
_entity.type
_entity.pdbx_description
1 polymer ?
#
loop_
_entity_poly.entity_id
_entity_poly.type
_entity_poly.pdbx_seq_one_letter_code
_entity_poly.pdbx_strand_id
1 'polypeptide(L)'
;MLTEAVEKALNDQIQKELYSSYIYLSMAAYFEAENLPGAANWMRNQHDEEHGHAMKIFDFIVDRGGLVQLQALQQPPLTFGSPLEVFEQSLEHERKVSKSIHDL
;
A
#
# COMPACT_ATOMS: atom_id res chain seq x y z
N MET A 1 -16.42 13.52 -16.39
CA MET A 1 -15.07 13.02 -16.73
C MET A 1 -14.07 13.62 -15.76
N LEU A 2 -13.04 12.85 -15.41
CA LEU A 2 -11.91 13.34 -14.61
C LEU A 2 -11.07 14.32 -15.45
N THR A 3 -10.40 15.26 -14.80
CA THR A 3 -9.33 16.01 -15.48
C THR A 3 -8.10 15.13 -15.57
N GLU A 4 -7.23 15.37 -16.55
CA GLU A 4 -5.98 14.61 -16.72
C GLU A 4 -5.12 14.63 -15.45
N ALA A 5 -5.08 15.77 -14.75
CA ALA A 5 -4.35 15.92 -13.51
C ALA A 5 -4.89 15.01 -12.39
N VAL A 6 -6.22 14.96 -12.22
CA VAL A 6 -6.86 14.12 -11.20
C VAL A 6 -6.75 12.65 -11.56
N GLU A 7 -6.97 12.27 -12.82
CA GLU A 7 -6.82 10.89 -13.26
C GLU A 7 -5.39 10.37 -13.05
N LYS A 8 -4.38 11.20 -13.36
CA LYS A 8 -2.98 10.86 -13.08
C LYS A 8 -2.75 10.68 -11.58
N ALA A 9 -3.23 11.61 -10.75
CA ALA A 9 -3.01 11.55 -9.31
C ALA A 9 -3.67 10.32 -8.67
N LEU A 10 -4.87 9.93 -9.12
CA LEU A 10 -5.55 8.72 -8.68
C LEU A 10 -4.80 7.45 -9.11
N ASN A 11 -4.30 7.40 -10.35
CA ASN A 11 -3.45 6.29 -10.81
C ASN A 11 -2.15 6.17 -9.99
N ASP A 12 -1.51 7.29 -9.68
CA ASP A 12 -0.34 7.32 -8.79
C ASP A 12 -0.70 6.86 -7.37
N GLN A 13 -1.92 7.12 -6.90
CA GLN A 13 -2.40 6.63 -5.60
C GLN A 13 -2.66 5.12 -5.62
N ILE A 14 -3.26 4.55 -6.68
CA ILE A 14 -3.38 3.08 -6.84
C ILE A 14 -2.01 2.43 -6.67
N GLN A 15 -0.97 2.99 -7.30
CA GLN A 15 0.38 2.46 -7.22
C GLN A 15 0.94 2.51 -5.80
N LYS A 16 0.67 3.58 -5.04
CA LYS A 16 1.08 3.69 -3.63
C LYS A 16 0.40 2.62 -2.78
N GLU A 17 -0.92 2.45 -2.90
CA GLU A 17 -1.64 1.46 -2.09
C GLU A 17 -1.25 0.02 -2.44
N LEU A 18 -1.07 -0.29 -3.73
CA LEU A 18 -0.55 -1.61 -4.13
C LEU A 18 0.87 -1.86 -3.60
N TYR A 19 1.71 -0.83 -3.54
CA TYR A 19 3.04 -0.96 -2.96
C TYR A 19 3.01 -1.08 -1.44
N SER A 20 2.14 -0.33 -0.74
CA SER A 20 1.86 -0.49 0.69
C SER A 20 1.46 -1.94 1.01
N SER A 21 0.48 -2.46 0.25
CA SER A 21 0.02 -3.84 0.33
C SER A 21 1.19 -4.82 0.18
N TYR A 22 2.08 -4.61 -0.79
CA TYR A 22 3.22 -5.50 -1.01
C TYR A 22 4.29 -5.41 0.09
N ILE A 23 4.55 -4.22 0.65
CA ILE A 23 5.42 -4.04 1.81
C ILE A 23 4.87 -4.81 3.02
N TYR A 24 3.58 -4.68 3.30
CA TYR A 24 2.97 -5.38 4.44
C TYR A 24 3.02 -6.90 4.29
N LEU A 25 2.88 -7.43 3.07
CA LEU A 25 3.11 -8.85 2.84
C LEU A 25 4.57 -9.27 3.12
N SER A 26 5.55 -8.41 2.79
CA SER A 26 6.95 -8.67 3.11
C SER A 26 7.24 -8.60 4.61
N MET A 27 6.63 -7.64 5.32
CA MET A 27 6.70 -7.56 6.79
C MET A 27 6.05 -8.77 7.46
N ALA A 28 4.95 -9.29 6.90
CA ALA A 28 4.36 -10.54 7.35
C ALA A 28 5.36 -11.70 7.21
N ALA A 29 6.00 -11.84 6.04
CA ALA A 29 7.00 -12.88 5.81
C ALA A 29 8.20 -12.77 6.77
N TYR A 30 8.64 -11.55 7.07
CA TYR A 30 9.66 -11.30 8.09
C TYR A 30 9.21 -11.81 9.48
N PHE A 31 7.99 -11.48 9.91
CA PHE A 31 7.48 -11.95 11.21
C PHE A 31 7.26 -13.46 11.29
N GLU A 32 6.91 -14.12 10.18
CA GLU A 32 6.87 -15.59 10.12
C GLU A 32 8.27 -16.18 10.38
N ALA A 33 9.31 -15.60 9.76
CA ALA A 33 10.70 -16.04 9.95
C ALA A 33 11.19 -15.85 11.40
N GLU A 34 10.71 -14.81 12.08
CA GLU A 34 11.00 -14.52 13.49
C GLU A 34 10.12 -15.31 14.49
N ASN A 35 9.27 -16.24 14.03
CA ASN A 35 8.30 -16.98 14.85
C ASN A 35 7.33 -16.07 15.64
N LEU A 36 6.88 -14.98 15.03
CA LEU A 36 5.93 -14.01 15.59
C LEU A 36 4.58 -14.05 14.83
N PRO A 37 3.79 -15.14 14.92
CA PRO A 37 2.63 -15.36 14.06
C PRO A 37 1.50 -14.33 14.27
N GLY A 38 1.36 -13.76 15.47
CA GLY A 38 0.38 -12.71 15.72
C GLY A 38 0.67 -11.42 14.96
N ALA A 39 1.95 -11.03 14.92
CA ALA A 39 2.39 -9.86 14.15
C ALA A 39 2.34 -10.13 12.64
N ALA A 40 2.70 -11.33 12.21
CA ALA A 40 2.56 -11.76 10.82
C ALA A 40 1.11 -11.68 10.34
N ASN A 41 0.16 -12.18 11.13
CA ASN A 41 -1.26 -12.12 10.83
C ASN A 41 -1.77 -10.67 10.77
N TRP A 42 -1.32 -9.79 11.68
CA TRP A 42 -1.68 -8.38 11.62
C TRP A 42 -1.22 -7.74 10.30
N MET A 43 0.02 -8.01 9.87
CA MET A 43 0.54 -7.51 8.60
C MET A 43 -0.20 -8.07 7.37
N ARG A 44 -0.66 -9.32 7.40
CA ARG A 44 -1.52 -9.87 6.35
C ARG A 44 -2.87 -9.13 6.27
N ASN A 45 -3.47 -8.80 7.41
CA ASN A 45 -4.69 -8.01 7.41
C ASN A 45 -4.46 -6.60 6.82
N GLN A 46 -3.32 -5.97 7.12
CA GLN A 46 -2.95 -4.67 6.51
C GLN A 46 -2.68 -4.80 5.00
N HIS A 47 -2.06 -5.90 4.55
CA HIS A 47 -1.93 -6.21 3.12
C HIS A 47 -3.28 -6.23 2.40
N ASP A 48 -4.27 -6.92 2.98
CA ASP A 48 -5.62 -7.01 2.43
C ASP A 48 -6.34 -5.65 2.45
N GLU A 49 -6.16 -4.87 3.52
CA GLU A 49 -6.74 -3.53 3.66
C GLU A 49 -6.22 -2.57 2.59
N GLU A 50 -4.92 -2.51 2.38
CA GLU A 50 -4.31 -1.66 1.36
C GLU A 50 -4.61 -2.11 -0.06
N HIS A 51 -4.72 -3.42 -0.29
CA HIS A 51 -5.23 -3.93 -1.56
C HIS A 51 -6.67 -3.44 -1.79
N GLY A 52 -7.51 -3.49 -0.76
CA GLY A 52 -8.87 -2.96 -0.79
C GLY A 52 -8.92 -1.45 -1.06
N HIS A 53 -7.99 -0.66 -0.50
CA HIS A 53 -7.85 0.77 -0.82
C HIS A 53 -7.54 0.98 -2.31
N ALA A 54 -6.56 0.26 -2.85
CA ALA A 54 -6.21 0.34 -4.26
C ALA A 54 -7.41 0.02 -5.17
N MET A 55 -8.18 -1.02 -4.84
CA MET A 55 -9.33 -1.44 -5.65
C MET A 55 -10.47 -0.42 -5.61
N LYS A 56 -10.72 0.23 -4.46
CA LYS A 56 -11.72 1.31 -4.39
C LYS A 56 -11.36 2.48 -5.32
N ILE A 57 -10.08 2.84 -5.40
CA ILE A 57 -9.61 3.92 -6.28
C ILE A 57 -9.69 3.47 -7.75
N PHE A 58 -9.29 2.22 -8.03
CA PHE A 58 -9.42 1.60 -9.35
C PHE A 58 -10.86 1.71 -9.87
N ASP A 59 -11.81 1.21 -9.08
CA ASP A 59 -13.23 1.18 -9.46
C ASP A 59 -13.76 2.60 -9.65
N PHE A 60 -13.36 3.54 -8.78
CA PHE A 60 -13.72 4.94 -8.92
C PHE A 60 -13.24 5.56 -10.25
N ILE A 61 -12.01 5.28 -10.70
CA ILE A 61 -11.53 5.76 -12.01
C ILE A 61 -12.40 5.21 -13.13
N VAL A 62 -12.70 3.91 -13.10
CA VAL A 62 -13.53 3.22 -14.10
C VAL A 62 -14.94 3.80 -14.15
N ASP A 63 -15.58 3.99 -13.00
CA ASP A 63 -16.94 4.54 -12.88
C ASP A 63 -17.04 5.98 -13.44
N ARG A 64 -15.94 6.72 -13.45
CA ARG A 64 -15.87 8.08 -13.98
C ARG A 64 -15.45 8.16 -15.45
N GLY A 65 -15.28 7.00 -16.09
CA GLY A 65 -14.87 6.83 -17.48
C GLY A 65 -13.39 7.13 -17.75
N GLY A 66 -12.55 7.08 -16.70
CA GLY A 66 -11.11 7.28 -16.82
C GLY A 66 -10.36 6.00 -17.18
N LEU A 67 -9.07 6.12 -17.47
CA LEU A 67 -8.20 4.98 -17.76
C LEU A 67 -7.33 4.62 -16.55
N VAL A 68 -7.40 3.35 -16.13
CA VAL A 68 -6.47 2.83 -15.12
C VAL A 68 -5.15 2.41 -15.77
N GLN A 69 -4.03 2.87 -15.19
CA GLN A 69 -2.67 2.60 -15.61
C GLN A 69 -1.90 1.97 -14.44
N LEU A 70 -1.85 0.63 -14.41
CA LEU A 70 -1.06 -0.11 -13.44
C LEU A 70 0.43 -0.04 -13.79
N GLN A 71 1.27 0.24 -12.80
CA GLN A 71 2.71 0.43 -12.99
C GLN A 71 3.50 -0.72 -12.35
N ALA A 72 4.80 -0.77 -12.64
CA ALA A 72 5.68 -1.77 -12.04
C ALA A 72 5.80 -1.55 -10.52
N LEU A 73 5.61 -2.61 -9.74
CA LEU A 73 5.89 -2.62 -8.31
C LEU A 73 7.36 -2.97 -8.08
N GLN A 74 8.06 -2.18 -7.28
CA GLN A 74 9.41 -2.52 -6.84
C GLN A 74 9.34 -3.68 -5.84
N GLN A 75 10.41 -4.47 -5.80
CA GLN A 75 10.55 -5.51 -4.78
C GLN A 75 10.63 -4.86 -3.39
N PRO A 76 9.81 -5.27 -2.41
CA PRO A 76 9.86 -4.73 -1.07
C PRO A 76 11.13 -5.22 -0.33
N PRO A 77 11.55 -4.53 0.75
CA PRO A 77 12.66 -4.99 1.60
C PRO A 77 12.39 -6.37 2.19
N LEU A 78 13.44 -7.19 2.35
CA LEU A 78 13.35 -8.52 2.97
C LEU A 78 13.58 -8.50 4.49
N THR A 79 14.29 -7.48 4.99
CA THR A 79 14.70 -7.37 6.39
C THR A 79 14.33 -6.00 6.93
N PHE A 80 13.85 -5.95 8.17
CA PHE A 80 13.29 -4.74 8.77
C PHE A 80 13.93 -4.35 10.11
N GLY A 81 15.04 -5.00 10.47
CA GLY A 81 15.73 -4.79 11.73
C GLY A 81 15.11 -5.62 12.85
N SER A 82 14.37 -4.98 13.74
CA SER A 82 13.68 -5.57 14.88
C SER A 82 12.16 -5.47 14.73
N PRO A 83 11.38 -6.25 15.50
CA PRO A 83 9.92 -6.11 15.50
C PRO A 83 9.42 -4.69 15.79
N LEU A 84 10.10 -3.93 16.65
CA LEU A 84 9.76 -2.52 16.92
C LEU A 84 9.97 -1.66 15.66
N GLU A 85 11.11 -1.80 15.01
CA GLU A 85 11.43 -1.04 13.79
C GLU A 85 10.47 -1.34 12.65
N VAL A 86 9.92 -2.55 12.55
CA VAL A 86 8.86 -2.88 11.58
C VAL A 86 7.64 -1.98 11.80
N PHE A 87 7.16 -1.86 13.04
CA PHE A 87 5.98 -1.05 13.36
C PHE A 87 6.27 0.45 13.22
N GLU A 88 7.48 0.91 13.57
CA GLU A 88 7.90 2.30 13.35
C GLU A 88 7.94 2.65 11.86
N GLN A 89 8.49 1.76 11.03
CA GLN A 89 8.49 1.90 9.57
C GLN A 89 7.08 1.89 9.00
N SER A 90 6.20 1.01 9.49
CA SER A 90 4.78 0.97 9.09
C SER A 90 4.07 2.28 9.41
N LEU A 91 4.27 2.82 10.62
CA LEU A 91 3.70 4.10 11.02
C LEU A 91 4.21 5.27 10.17
N GLU A 92 5.51 5.29 9.87
CA GLU A 92 6.07 6.32 9.00
C GLU A 92 5.51 6.21 7.58
N HIS A 93 5.35 4.99 7.06
CA HIS A 93 4.75 4.71 5.76
C HIS A 93 3.30 5.21 5.70
N GLU A 94 2.48 4.87 6.70
CA GLU A 94 1.08 5.33 6.79
C GLU A 94 0.95 6.86 6.85
N ARG A 95 1.86 7.54 7.55
CA ARG A 95 1.90 9.01 7.56
C ARG A 95 2.18 9.58 6.16
N LYS A 96 3.01 8.91 5.35
CA LYS A 96 3.31 9.32 3.96
C LYS A 96 2.11 9.09 3.05
N VAL A 97 1.44 7.93 3.16
CA VAL A 97 0.22 7.62 2.39
C VAL A 97 -0.90 8.59 2.76
N SER A 98 -1.11 8.83 4.06
CA SER A 98 -2.07 9.81 4.55
C SER A 98 -1.80 11.20 3.97
N LYS A 99 -0.55 11.65 3.96
CA LYS A 99 -0.20 12.93 3.35
C LYS A 99 -0.49 12.93 1.85
N SER A 100 -0.19 11.85 1.14
CA SER A 100 -0.43 11.82 -0.30
C SER A 100 -1.91 11.90 -0.66
N ILE A 101 -2.79 11.36 0.18
CA ILE A 101 -4.25 11.55 0.04
C ILE A 101 -4.65 13.02 0.22
N HIS A 102 -4.06 13.74 1.18
CA HIS A 102 -4.36 15.17 1.38
C HIS A 102 -3.86 16.04 0.22
N ASP A 103 -2.84 15.58 -0.51
CA ASP A 103 -2.26 16.27 -1.65
C ASP A 103 -3.01 15.97 -2.98
N LEU A 104 -4.03 15.09 -2.98
CA LEU A 104 -4.91 14.80 -4.12
C LEU A 104 -5.97 15.90 -4.31
#